data_AF-A0A2N3EKE8-F1
#
_entry.id   AF-A0A2N3EKE8-F1
#
_cell.length_a   1.000
_cell.length_b   1.000
_cell.length_c   1.000
_cell.angle_alpha   90.00
_cell.angle_beta   90.00
_cell.angle_gamma   90.00
#
_symmetry.space_group_name_H-M   'P 1'
#
loop_
_entity.id
_entity.type
_entity.pdbx_description
1 polymer ?
#
loop_
_entity_poly.entity_id
_entity_poly.type
_entity_poly.pdbx_seq_one_letter_code
_entity_poly.pdbx_strand_id
1 'polypeptide(L)'
;MSNLARKEPTVEAPPMPVAEPEAPPLAQSVAVTGQETESLAVMKPVPRITIHAFCEQPGTGSTIQRAGEDRRLAKAHLTVHMGGIPAAIEQYQQSATPNLIMVEARAGGDGLFAQLGALAEVCDAGTKVVVIGHMNDVSL
;
A
#
# COMPACT_ATOMS: atom_id res chain seq x y z
N MET A 1 -52.75 58.66 -9.62
CA MET A 1 -52.92 59.62 -8.52
C MET A 1 -53.69 58.94 -7.40
N SER A 2 -53.01 58.48 -6.35
CA SER A 2 -53.54 58.43 -4.99
C SER A 2 -52.45 58.00 -4.02
N ASN A 3 -52.30 58.82 -2.99
CA ASN A 3 -51.29 58.84 -1.95
C ASN A 3 -51.68 57.94 -0.76
N LEU A 4 -50.87 58.06 0.30
CA LEU A 4 -51.22 58.00 1.73
C LEU A 4 -50.86 56.66 2.41
N ALA A 5 -49.71 56.50 3.07
CA ALA A 5 -49.23 57.10 4.33
C ALA A 5 -49.95 56.61 5.60
N ARG A 6 -49.12 56.40 6.65
CA ARG A 6 -49.40 56.15 8.09
C ARG A 6 -49.38 54.66 8.47
N LYS A 7 -48.71 54.16 9.53
CA LYS A 7 -48.27 54.72 10.83
C LYS A 7 -47.31 53.68 11.51
N GLU A 8 -46.05 54.01 11.82
CA GLU A 8 -45.40 54.14 13.18
C GLU A 8 -45.52 52.93 14.16
N PRO A 9 -44.73 52.82 15.26
CA PRO A 9 -43.26 52.91 15.46
C PRO A 9 -42.71 51.84 16.48
N THR A 10 -41.38 51.82 16.77
CA THR A 10 -40.73 51.58 18.10
C THR A 10 -40.92 50.20 18.79
N VAL A 11 -39.96 49.46 19.38
CA VAL A 11 -38.53 49.61 19.72
C VAL A 11 -38.04 48.23 20.23
N GLU A 12 -36.78 47.90 19.90
CA GLU A 12 -35.77 47.19 20.71
C GLU A 12 -35.98 45.74 21.20
N ALA A 13 -35.13 44.86 20.68
CA ALA A 13 -34.29 43.99 21.51
C ALA A 13 -32.95 43.78 20.79
N PRO A 14 -31.79 43.90 21.49
CA PRO A 14 -30.48 43.76 20.87
C PRO A 14 -30.23 42.30 20.48
N PRO A 15 -29.70 42.02 19.27
CA PRO A 15 -29.36 40.65 18.90
C PRO A 15 -28.10 40.20 19.64
N MET A 16 -28.22 39.04 20.28
CA MET A 16 -27.11 38.25 20.80
C MET A 16 -26.09 37.91 19.69
N PRO A 17 -24.82 37.68 20.03
CA PRO A 17 -23.77 37.43 19.04
C PRO A 17 -24.06 36.10 18.34
N VAL A 18 -24.26 36.16 17.03
CA VAL A 18 -24.16 35.00 16.15
C VAL A 18 -22.69 34.60 16.10
N ALA A 19 -22.36 33.49 16.74
CA ALA A 19 -21.09 32.80 16.57
C ALA A 19 -21.01 32.34 15.10
N GLU A 20 -20.15 32.99 14.34
CA GLU A 20 -19.75 32.55 13.00
C GLU A 20 -19.09 31.16 13.11
N PRO A 21 -19.42 30.21 12.23
CA PRO A 21 -18.69 28.96 12.14
C PRO A 21 -17.34 29.24 11.46
N GLU A 22 -16.29 29.27 12.27
CA GLU A 22 -14.90 29.41 11.83
C GLU A 22 -14.53 28.20 10.95
N ALA A 23 -14.27 28.47 9.67
CA ALA A 23 -13.80 27.49 8.71
C ALA A 23 -12.39 26.98 9.09
N PRO A 24 -12.09 25.68 8.94
CA PRO A 24 -10.78 25.14 9.31
C PRO A 24 -9.66 25.72 8.42
N PRO A 25 -8.49 26.05 9.00
CA PRO A 25 -7.40 26.65 8.26
C PRO A 25 -6.75 25.64 7.30
N LEU A 26 -6.51 26.11 6.08
CA LEU A 26 -5.76 25.45 5.01
C LEU A 26 -4.39 25.01 5.54
N ALA A 27 -4.21 23.70 5.71
CA ALA A 27 -2.92 23.09 6.02
C ALA A 27 -1.99 23.22 4.81
N GLN A 28 -0.83 23.80 5.10
CA GLN A 28 0.21 24.25 4.19
C GLN A 28 0.74 23.14 3.27
N SER A 29 0.88 23.46 1.98
CA SER A 29 1.55 22.64 1.00
C SER A 29 3.03 22.48 1.36
N VAL A 30 3.45 21.27 1.72
CA VAL A 30 4.85 20.91 1.83
C VAL A 30 5.42 20.85 0.41
N ALA A 31 6.25 21.83 0.06
CA ALA A 31 7.02 21.82 -1.17
C ALA A 31 8.08 20.71 -1.10
N VAL A 32 7.79 19.56 -1.72
CA VAL A 32 8.80 18.55 -2.02
C VAL A 32 9.61 19.06 -3.19
N THR A 33 10.69 19.79 -2.93
CA THR A 33 11.73 20.07 -3.94
C THR A 33 12.59 18.81 -4.12
N GLY A 34 12.04 17.81 -4.78
CA GLY A 34 12.81 16.81 -5.51
C GLY A 34 12.90 17.31 -6.95
N GLN A 35 14.10 17.62 -7.43
CA GLN A 35 14.29 18.01 -8.82
C GLN A 35 13.94 16.81 -9.73
N GLU A 36 12.71 16.79 -10.24
CA GLU A 36 12.31 15.92 -11.34
C GLU A 36 12.96 16.44 -12.62
N THR A 37 14.22 16.04 -12.82
CA THR A 37 14.74 15.98 -14.18
C THR A 37 14.12 14.72 -14.77
N GLU A 38 13.14 14.88 -15.66
CA GLU A 38 12.67 13.83 -16.57
C GLU A 38 13.82 13.43 -17.51
N SER A 39 14.82 12.75 -16.96
CA SER A 39 15.67 11.86 -17.72
C SER A 39 14.84 10.61 -17.93
N LEU A 40 14.65 10.18 -19.18
CA LEU A 40 14.22 8.83 -19.54
C LEU A 40 14.84 7.84 -18.55
N ALA A 41 14.05 7.35 -17.58
CA ALA A 41 14.60 6.71 -16.40
C ALA A 41 15.34 5.44 -16.83
N VAL A 42 16.66 5.52 -16.93
CA VAL A 42 17.51 4.35 -17.12
C VAL A 42 17.33 3.51 -15.87
N MET A 43 16.45 2.52 -15.95
CA MET A 43 16.16 1.65 -14.83
C MET A 43 17.44 0.92 -14.43
N LYS A 44 17.91 1.23 -13.23
CA LYS A 44 19.13 0.64 -12.66
C LYS A 44 18.91 -0.87 -12.49
N PRO A 45 19.90 -1.72 -12.81
CA PRO A 45 19.83 -3.15 -12.55
C PRO A 45 19.60 -3.43 -11.06
N VAL A 46 18.86 -4.50 -10.77
CA VAL A 46 18.59 -4.96 -9.40
C VAL A 46 19.90 -5.46 -8.78
N PRO A 47 20.15 -5.18 -7.49
CA PRO A 47 21.29 -5.74 -6.77
C PRO A 47 21.27 -7.27 -6.75
N ARG A 48 22.38 -7.90 -6.38
CA ARG A 48 22.42 -9.36 -6.15
C ARG A 48 21.62 -9.69 -4.89
N ILE A 49 20.47 -10.30 -5.08
CA ILE A 49 19.57 -10.78 -4.02
C ILE A 49 18.99 -12.14 -4.41
N THR A 50 18.61 -12.93 -3.41
CA THR A 50 17.84 -14.15 -3.63
C THR A 50 16.36 -13.88 -3.36
N ILE A 51 15.50 -14.31 -4.28
CA ILE A 51 14.06 -14.15 -4.25
C ILE A 51 13.41 -15.53 -4.33
N HIS A 52 12.67 -15.93 -3.29
CA HIS A 52 11.83 -17.12 -3.35
C HIS A 52 10.37 -16.69 -3.46
N ALA A 53 9.67 -17.18 -4.49
CA ALA A 53 8.27 -16.87 -4.72
C ALA A 53 7.41 -18.11 -4.47
N PHE A 54 6.52 -18.05 -3.49
CA PHE A 54 5.57 -19.10 -3.17
C PHE A 54 4.20 -18.73 -3.71
N CYS A 55 3.82 -19.39 -4.81
CA CYS A 55 2.57 -19.12 -5.53
C CYS A 55 1.51 -20.14 -5.14
N GLU A 56 0.25 -19.72 -5.08
CA GLU A 56 -0.91 -20.60 -4.96
C GLU A 56 -1.47 -20.93 -6.35
N GLN A 57 -1.39 -19.98 -7.29
CA GLN A 57 -1.90 -20.15 -8.65
C GLN A 57 -0.77 -20.35 -9.67
N PRO A 58 -0.86 -21.35 -10.58
CA PRO A 58 0.17 -21.56 -11.60
C PRO A 58 0.37 -20.35 -12.53
N GLY A 59 -0.69 -19.58 -12.77
CA GLY A 59 -0.63 -18.34 -13.58
C GLY A 59 0.31 -17.31 -12.96
N THR A 60 0.21 -17.08 -11.65
CA THR A 60 1.08 -16.19 -10.88
C THR A 60 2.53 -16.67 -10.94
N GLY A 61 2.76 -17.97 -10.71
CA GLY A 61 4.08 -18.57 -10.82
C GLY A 61 4.71 -18.40 -12.20
N SER A 62 3.95 -18.65 -13.27
CA SER A 62 4.42 -18.47 -14.65
C SER A 62 4.76 -17.02 -14.98
N THR A 63 4.01 -16.06 -14.40
CA THR A 63 4.22 -14.63 -14.60
C THR A 63 5.49 -14.16 -13.89
N ILE A 64 5.69 -14.60 -12.65
CA ILE A 64 6.89 -14.29 -11.87
C ILE A 64 8.14 -14.92 -12.53
N GLN A 65 8.04 -16.17 -13.01
CA GLN A 65 9.12 -16.83 -13.73
C GLN A 65 9.55 -16.00 -14.95
N ARG A 66 8.60 -15.59 -15.79
CA ARG A 66 8.86 -14.72 -16.96
C ARG A 66 9.42 -13.37 -16.55
N ALA A 67 8.93 -12.77 -15.47
CA ALA A 67 9.48 -11.53 -14.95
C ALA A 67 10.95 -11.68 -14.54
N GLY A 68 11.33 -12.85 -13.99
CA GLY A 68 12.71 -13.19 -13.65
C GLY A 68 13.67 -13.24 -14.84
N GLU A 69 13.18 -13.39 -16.07
CA GLU A 69 13.98 -13.36 -17.30
C GLU A 69 14.37 -11.93 -17.71
N ASP A 70 13.83 -10.90 -17.05
CA ASP A 70 14.18 -9.52 -17.33
C ASP A 70 15.67 -9.24 -17.06
N ARG A 71 16.34 -8.60 -18.02
CA ARG A 71 17.76 -8.25 -17.94
C ARG A 71 18.11 -7.44 -16.68
N ARG A 72 17.18 -6.67 -16.13
CA ARG A 72 17.38 -5.90 -14.87
C ARG A 72 17.52 -6.83 -13.67
N LEU A 73 16.91 -8.01 -13.71
CA LEU A 73 16.96 -9.04 -12.69
C LEU A 73 18.08 -10.07 -12.92
N ALA A 74 18.94 -9.90 -13.94
CA ALA A 74 20.00 -10.85 -14.27
C ALA A 74 20.96 -11.21 -13.11
N LYS A 75 21.01 -10.37 -12.07
CA LYS A 75 21.81 -10.60 -10.85
C LYS A 75 21.00 -11.16 -9.67
N ALA A 76 19.68 -11.15 -9.76
CA ALA A 76 18.79 -11.71 -8.76
C ALA A 76 18.55 -13.20 -9.04
N HIS A 77 18.63 -14.02 -8.00
CA HIS A 77 18.32 -15.44 -8.10
C HIS A 77 16.86 -15.65 -7.71
N LEU A 78 16.00 -15.85 -8.71
CA LEU A 78 14.58 -16.08 -8.51
C LEU A 78 14.28 -17.59 -8.55
N THR A 79 13.55 -18.09 -7.56
CA THR A 79 13.03 -19.47 -7.54
C THR A 79 11.54 -19.44 -7.24
N VAL A 80 10.75 -20.14 -8.06
CA VAL A 80 9.29 -20.25 -7.89
C VAL A 80 8.96 -21.60 -7.27
N HIS A 81 8.22 -21.56 -6.18
CA HIS A 81 7.63 -22.69 -5.47
C HIS A 81 6.11 -22.58 -5.51
N MET A 82 5.43 -23.72 -5.46
CA MET A 82 3.98 -23.78 -5.31
C MET A 82 3.60 -24.07 -3.86
N GLY A 83 2.39 -23.69 -3.46
CA GLY A 83 1.82 -23.99 -2.15
C GLY A 83 1.67 -22.80 -1.20
N GLY A 84 1.85 -21.57 -1.70
CA GLY A 84 1.55 -20.33 -0.96
C GLY A 84 2.31 -20.17 0.37
N ILE A 85 1.72 -19.41 1.29
CA ILE A 85 2.31 -19.16 2.63
C ILE A 85 2.58 -20.45 3.42
N PRO A 86 1.71 -21.48 3.44
CA PRO A 86 1.98 -22.71 4.18
C PRO A 86 3.25 -23.44 3.74
N ALA A 87 3.50 -23.52 2.43
CA ALA A 87 4.72 -24.13 1.90
C ALA A 87 5.99 -23.34 2.27
N ALA A 88 5.89 -22.01 2.32
CA ALA A 88 6.97 -21.16 2.80
C ALA A 88 7.32 -21.46 4.26
N ILE A 89 6.30 -21.56 5.12
CA ILE A 89 6.47 -21.88 6.55
C ILE A 89 7.18 -23.24 6.70
N GLU A 90 6.70 -24.28 6.01
CA GLU A 90 7.28 -25.62 6.07
C GLU A 90 8.75 -25.63 5.63
N GLN A 91 9.08 -24.93 4.54
CA GLN A 91 10.44 -24.87 4.03
C GLN A 91 11.40 -24.17 5.01
N TYR A 92 10.97 -23.05 5.60
CA TYR A 92 11.83 -22.23 6.45
C TYR A 92 11.90 -22.68 7.91
N GLN A 93 11.11 -23.68 8.30
CA GLN A 93 11.36 -24.40 9.56
C GLN A 93 12.71 -25.13 9.57
N GLN A 94 13.22 -25.51 8.40
CA GLN A 94 14.43 -26.33 8.27
C GLN A 94 15.58 -25.62 7.54
N SER A 95 15.34 -24.41 7.03
CA SER A 95 16.28 -23.67 6.18
C SER A 95 16.22 -22.18 6.49
N ALA A 96 17.34 -21.48 6.37
CA ALA A 96 17.39 -20.03 6.55
C ALA A 96 16.59 -19.28 5.47
N THR A 97 16.09 -18.08 5.82
CA THR A 97 15.29 -17.27 4.89
C THR A 97 16.17 -16.46 3.93
N PRO A 98 15.75 -16.29 2.65
CA PRO A 98 16.47 -15.48 1.67
C PRO A 98 16.26 -13.98 1.94
N ASN A 99 16.90 -13.12 1.13
CA ASN A 99 16.72 -11.67 1.28
C ASN A 99 15.28 -11.21 1.03
N LEU A 100 14.58 -11.85 0.09
CA LEU A 100 13.21 -11.52 -0.29
C LEU A 100 12.39 -12.79 -0.45
N ILE A 101 11.24 -12.83 0.22
CA ILE A 101 10.20 -13.83 0.02
C ILE A 101 9.00 -13.14 -0.61
N MET A 102 8.51 -13.68 -1.72
CA MET A 102 7.23 -13.31 -2.31
C MET A 102 6.22 -14.40 -1.97
N VAL A 103 5.08 -14.04 -1.42
CA VAL A 103 4.02 -15.00 -1.09
C VAL A 103 2.72 -14.57 -1.74
N GLU A 104 2.09 -15.48 -2.45
CA GLU A 104 0.72 -15.31 -2.94
C GLU A 104 -0.25 -15.83 -1.87
N ALA A 105 -1.32 -15.07 -1.63
CA ALA A 105 -2.36 -15.44 -0.69
C ALA A 105 -3.74 -15.18 -1.29
N ARG A 106 -4.60 -16.20 -1.21
CA ARG A 106 -6.04 -16.08 -1.51
C ARG A 106 -6.87 -15.64 -0.31
N ALA A 107 -6.40 -15.90 0.91
CA ALA A 107 -7.02 -15.40 2.11
C ALA A 107 -6.89 -13.87 2.17
N GLY A 108 -7.94 -13.19 2.64
CA GLY A 108 -7.95 -11.76 2.93
C GLY A 108 -8.28 -11.50 4.40
N GLY A 109 -8.12 -10.24 4.83
CA GLY A 109 -8.42 -9.81 6.19
C GLY A 109 -7.63 -10.59 7.26
N ASP A 110 -8.29 -10.92 8.36
CA ASP A 110 -7.66 -11.56 9.53
C ASP A 110 -6.96 -12.88 9.21
N GLY A 111 -7.48 -13.65 8.25
CA GLY A 111 -6.89 -14.93 7.84
C GLY A 111 -5.49 -14.76 7.23
N LEU A 112 -5.30 -13.70 6.43
CA LEU A 112 -3.99 -13.37 5.88
C LEU A 112 -3.01 -12.97 6.98
N PHE A 113 -3.43 -12.09 7.90
CA PHE A 113 -2.56 -11.63 8.99
C PHE A 113 -2.17 -12.77 9.93
N ALA A 114 -3.07 -13.72 10.20
CA ALA A 114 -2.74 -14.91 10.98
C ALA A 114 -1.66 -15.77 10.29
N GLN A 115 -1.77 -15.98 8.98
CA GLN A 115 -0.77 -16.71 8.20
C GLN A 115 0.58 -15.98 8.14
N LEU A 116 0.56 -14.66 7.96
CA LEU A 116 1.77 -13.83 7.97
C LEU A 116 2.44 -13.81 9.35
N GLY A 117 1.66 -13.82 10.44
CA GLY A 117 2.17 -13.98 11.79
C GLY A 117 2.92 -15.30 11.95
N ALA A 118 2.33 -16.41 11.51
CA ALA A 118 3.00 -17.72 11.54
C ALA A 118 4.26 -17.78 10.67
N LEU A 119 4.27 -17.09 9.52
CA LEU A 119 5.46 -16.97 8.68
C LEU A 119 6.56 -16.13 9.35
N ALA A 120 6.20 -15.08 10.08
CA ALA A 120 7.15 -14.22 10.76
C ALA A 120 7.96 -14.95 11.84
N GLU A 121 7.36 -15.94 12.52
CA GLU A 121 8.03 -16.77 13.54
C GLU A 121 9.21 -17.58 12.98
N VAL A 122 9.21 -17.85 11.66
CA VAL A 122 10.29 -18.58 10.98
C VAL A 122 11.16 -17.68 10.10
N CYS A 123 10.96 -16.36 10.14
CA CYS A 123 11.70 -15.40 9.32
C CYS A 123 12.85 -14.73 10.07
N ASP A 124 14.00 -14.59 9.41
CA ASP A 124 15.12 -13.81 9.92
C ASP A 124 14.84 -12.30 9.83
N ALA A 125 15.41 -11.50 10.73
CA ALA A 125 15.17 -10.05 10.80
C ALA A 125 15.56 -9.27 9.52
N GLY A 126 16.45 -9.83 8.69
CA GLY A 126 16.88 -9.24 7.42
C GLY A 126 15.91 -9.50 6.26
N THR A 127 14.98 -10.43 6.42
CA THR A 127 14.11 -10.92 5.34
C THR A 127 12.99 -9.93 5.06
N LYS A 128 12.80 -9.63 3.78
CA LYS A 128 11.67 -8.83 3.31
C LYS A 128 10.60 -9.75 2.76
N VAL A 129 9.35 -9.44 3.06
CA VAL A 129 8.19 -10.20 2.59
C VAL A 129 7.34 -9.29 1.72
N VAL A 130 7.03 -9.75 0.50
CA VAL A 130 6.10 -9.11 -0.43
C VAL A 130 4.89 -10.03 -0.57
N VAL A 131 3.70 -9.50 -0.34
CA VAL A 131 2.46 -10.26 -0.40
C VAL A 131 1.71 -9.93 -1.69
N ILE A 132 1.27 -10.96 -2.40
CA ILE A 132 0.43 -10.87 -3.59
C ILE A 132 -0.97 -11.31 -3.18
N GLY A 133 -1.83 -10.34 -2.88
CA GLY A 133 -3.23 -10.57 -2.51
C GLY A 133 -4.16 -10.60 -3.72
N HIS A 134 -5.27 -11.34 -3.60
CA HIS A 134 -6.33 -11.37 -4.61
C HIS A 134 -7.43 -10.33 -4.38
N MET A 135 -7.49 -9.78 -3.17
CA MET A 135 -8.48 -8.79 -2.75
C MET A 135 -7.77 -7.48 -2.44
N ASN A 136 -8.38 -6.37 -2.83
CA ASN A 136 -7.94 -5.06 -2.40
C ASN A 136 -8.43 -4.82 -0.97
N ASP A 137 -7.51 -4.60 -0.04
CA ASP A 137 -7.78 -4.39 1.38
C ASP A 137 -7.87 -2.90 1.77
N VAL A 138 -7.73 -1.98 0.80
CA VAL A 138 -7.94 -0.54 0.99
C VAL A 138 -9.22 -0.03 0.34
N SER A 139 -9.88 0.92 1.00
CA SER A 139 -11.01 1.68 0.44
C SER A 139 -10.50 2.81 -0.48
N LEU A 140 -11.20 3.04 -1.60
CA LEU A 140 -10.89 4.06 -2.60
C LEU A 140 -11.88 5.21 -2.56
#